data_AF-A0A959FDA3-F1
#
_entry.id   AF-A0A959FDA3-F1
#
_cell.length_a   1.000
_cell.length_b   1.000
_cell.length_c   1.000
_cell.angle_alpha   90.00
_cell.angle_beta   90.00
_cell.angle_gamma   90.00
#
_symmetry.space_group_name_H-M   'P 1'
#
loop_
_entity.id
_entity.type
_entity.pdbx_description
1 polymer ?
#
loop_
_entity_poly.entity_id
_entity_poly.type
_entity_poly.pdbx_seq_one_letter_code
_entity_poly.pdbx_strand_id
1 'polypeptide(L)'
;MAKKKTTSFKDISQMPVEWLLRNLVFIAFLGFLAVIYIANSHLAERNVRTIQMLEKDIKELRWYYMSLESENMYNSLQSEIADKVRADGLRLQRGKPKKIVVDAEDGR
;
A
#
# COMPACT_ATOMS: atom_id res chain seq x y z
N MET A 1 59.56 26.48 39.30
CA MET A 1 58.41 25.81 39.96
C MET A 1 57.12 26.21 39.25
N ALA A 2 56.54 25.33 38.43
CA ALA A 2 55.31 25.62 37.69
C ALA A 2 54.11 25.15 38.52
N LYS A 3 53.31 26.10 39.01
CA LYS A 3 52.10 25.84 39.79
C LYS A 3 50.98 25.43 38.82
N LYS A 4 50.76 24.12 38.65
CA LYS A 4 49.68 23.59 37.80
C LYS A 4 48.34 23.97 38.45
N LYS A 5 47.65 24.94 37.86
CA LYS A 5 46.31 25.37 38.27
C LYS A 5 45.33 24.25 37.92
N THR A 6 45.05 23.41 38.91
CA THR A 6 43.94 22.45 38.86
C THR A 6 42.65 23.25 38.74
N THR A 7 42.02 23.20 37.57
CA THR A 7 40.67 23.73 37.33
C THR A 7 39.69 22.87 38.12
N SER A 8 38.99 23.51 39.05
CA SER A 8 38.09 22.85 39.99
C SER A 8 36.87 22.27 39.27
N PHE A 9 36.52 21.03 39.58
CA PHE A 9 35.33 20.31 39.06
C PHE A 9 34.00 21.05 39.38
N LYS A 10 34.03 21.93 40.39
CA LYS A 10 32.89 22.77 40.80
C LYS A 10 32.57 23.87 39.78
N ASP A 11 33.53 24.30 38.98
CA ASP A 11 33.32 25.34 37.97
C ASP A 11 32.63 24.76 36.71
N ILE A 12 32.92 23.50 36.39
CA ILE A 12 32.31 22.76 35.27
C ILE A 12 30.82 22.51 35.52
N SER A 13 30.40 22.31 36.77
CA SER A 13 29.00 22.07 37.12
C SER A 13 28.16 23.35 37.27
N GLN A 14 28.78 24.51 37.55
CA GLN A 14 28.03 25.76 37.80
C GLN A 14 27.83 26.63 36.55
N MET A 15 28.77 26.63 35.59
CA MET A 15 28.61 27.30 34.31
C MET A 15 27.35 26.90 33.50
N PRO A 16 26.95 25.61 33.40
CA PRO A 16 25.80 25.23 32.60
C PRO A 16 24.47 25.72 33.21
N VAL A 17 24.35 25.77 34.53
CA VAL A 17 23.08 26.13 35.19
C VAL A 17 22.78 27.62 35.06
N GLU A 18 23.79 28.49 35.19
CA GLU A 18 23.62 29.93 35.00
C GLU A 18 23.23 30.29 33.56
N TRP A 19 23.84 29.63 32.57
CA TRP A 19 23.49 29.78 31.16
C TRP A 19 22.09 29.25 30.83
N LEU A 20 21.69 28.14 31.46
CA LEU A 20 20.36 27.53 31.32
C LEU A 20 19.27 28.45 31.86
N LEU A 21 19.48 29.04 33.04
CA LEU A 21 18.54 29.99 33.66
C LEU A 21 18.39 31.28 32.83
N ARG A 22 19.47 31.77 32.22
CA ARG A 22 19.44 32.94 31.34
C ARG A 22 18.65 32.70 30.05
N ASN A 23 18.59 31.46 29.55
CA ASN A 23 17.92 31.09 28.29
C ASN A 23 16.67 30.23 28.51
N LEU A 24 16.04 30.31 29.69
CA LEU A 24 14.92 29.47 30.12
C LEU A 24 13.80 29.34 29.08
N VAL A 25 13.42 30.45 28.44
CA VAL A 25 12.37 30.49 27.41
C VAL A 25 12.73 29.61 26.20
N PHE A 26 13.99 29.61 25.77
CA PHE A 26 14.47 28.81 24.64
C PHE A 26 14.49 27.31 24.96
N ILE A 27 14.87 26.94 26.18
CA ILE A 27 14.87 25.53 26.62
C ILE A 27 13.45 25.02 26.81
N ALA A 28 12.55 25.85 27.34
CA ALA A 28 11.13 25.52 27.42
C ALA A 28 10.53 25.31 26.03
N PHE A 29 10.91 26.14 25.04
CA PHE A 29 10.53 25.96 23.64
C PHE A 29 11.03 24.64 23.05
N LEU A 30 12.29 24.27 23.30
CA LEU A 30 12.83 22.97 22.88
C LEU A 30 12.11 21.80 23.56
N GLY A 31 11.79 21.92 24.84
CA GLY A 31 11.00 20.92 25.58
C GLY A 31 9.61 20.76 24.99
N PHE A 32 8.94 21.86 24.66
CA PHE A 32 7.64 21.85 23.97
C PHE A 32 7.73 21.16 22.61
N LEU A 33 8.77 21.46 21.82
CA LEU A 33 9.00 20.82 20.53
C LEU A 33 9.29 19.32 20.67
N ALA A 34 10.01 18.92 21.72
CA ALA A 34 10.26 17.52 22.04
C ALA A 34 8.97 16.76 22.38
N VAL A 35 8.05 17.37 23.14
CA VAL A 35 6.74 16.77 23.44
C VAL A 35 5.92 16.61 22.16
N ILE A 36 5.88 17.63 21.30
CA ILE A 36 5.20 17.54 20.00
C ILE A 36 5.82 16.43 19.14
N TYR A 37 7.15 16.32 19.13
CA TYR A 37 7.86 15.30 18.38
C TYR A 37 7.50 13.89 18.86
N ILE A 38 7.50 13.65 20.18
CA ILE A 38 7.12 12.36 20.76
C ILE A 38 5.66 12.02 20.41
N ALA A 39 4.76 13.00 20.52
CA ALA A 39 3.35 12.82 20.17
C ALA A 39 3.17 12.46 18.69
N ASN A 40 3.85 13.18 17.77
CA ASN A 40 3.81 12.91 16.34
C ASN A 40 4.42 11.56 15.98
N SER A 41 5.53 11.17 16.63
CA SER A 41 6.17 9.87 16.42
C SER A 41 5.21 8.72 16.75
N HIS A 42 4.50 8.81 17.88
CA HIS A 42 3.54 7.78 18.27
C HIS A 42 2.34 7.72 17.31
N LEU A 43 1.88 8.87 16.81
CA LEU A 43 0.80 8.91 15.83
C LEU A 43 1.24 8.31 14.48
N ALA A 44 2.45 8.61 14.04
CA ALA A 44 3.04 8.03 12.83
C ALA A 44 3.16 6.50 12.94
N GLU A 45 3.59 5.97 14.07
CA GLU A 45 3.67 4.52 14.29
C GLU A 45 2.31 3.83 14.14
N ARG A 46 1.25 4.40 14.74
CA ARG A 46 -0.11 3.87 14.62
C ARG A 46 -0.62 3.92 13.19
N ASN A 47 -0.33 5.00 12.47
CA ASN A 47 -0.73 5.16 11.07
C ASN A 47 -0.02 4.14 10.18
N VAL A 48 1.28 3.92 10.36
CA VAL A 48 2.06 2.93 9.59
C VAL A 48 1.49 1.52 9.78
N ARG A 49 1.18 1.12 11.02
CA ARG A 49 0.55 -0.19 11.28
C ARG A 49 -0.82 -0.32 10.59
N THR A 50 -1.60 0.75 10.61
CA THR A 50 -2.92 0.78 9.95
C THR A 50 -2.77 0.63 8.45
N ILE A 51 -1.84 1.36 7.83
CA ILE A 51 -1.55 1.26 6.38
C ILE A 51 -1.17 -0.17 6.01
N GLN A 52 -0.32 -0.84 6.79
CA GLN A 52 0.08 -2.23 6.54
C GLN A 52 -1.11 -3.21 6.60
N MET A 53 -2.06 -3.00 7.52
CA MET A 53 -3.28 -3.81 7.59
C MET A 53 -4.15 -3.58 6.35
N LEU A 54 -4.40 -2.32 5.99
CA LEU A 54 -5.20 -1.98 4.81
C LEU A 54 -4.57 -2.51 3.51
N GLU A 55 -3.25 -2.46 3.37
CA GLU A 55 -2.55 -3.00 2.21
C GLU A 55 -2.73 -4.52 2.09
N LYS A 56 -2.71 -5.22 3.23
CA LYS A 56 -3.00 -6.65 3.28
C LYS A 56 -4.43 -6.95 2.84
N ASP A 57 -5.40 -6.17 3.31
CA ASP A 57 -6.81 -6.34 2.96
C ASP A 57 -7.05 -6.09 1.46
N ILE A 58 -6.45 -5.03 0.90
CA ILE A 58 -6.50 -4.74 -0.55
C ILE A 58 -5.89 -5.89 -1.34
N LYS A 59 -4.76 -6.42 -0.89
CA LYS A 59 -4.12 -7.57 -1.54
C LYS A 59 -5.05 -8.76 -1.53
N GLU A 60 -5.57 -9.15 -0.38
CA GLU A 60 -6.51 -10.28 -0.24
C GLU A 60 -7.73 -10.12 -1.16
N LEU A 61 -8.35 -8.93 -1.17
CA LEU A 61 -9.49 -8.65 -2.05
C LEU A 61 -9.13 -8.78 -3.54
N ARG A 62 -7.92 -8.34 -3.92
CA ARG A 62 -7.41 -8.51 -5.29
C ARG A 62 -7.22 -9.98 -5.65
N TRP A 63 -6.77 -10.81 -4.72
CA TRP A 63 -6.65 -12.26 -4.92
C TRP A 63 -8.02 -12.90 -5.16
N TYR A 64 -9.03 -12.55 -4.35
CA TYR A 64 -10.40 -13.03 -4.56
C TYR A 64 -10.96 -12.63 -5.92
N TYR A 65 -10.78 -11.36 -6.32
CA TYR A 65 -11.22 -10.87 -7.61
C TYR A 65 -10.56 -11.63 -8.78
N MET A 66 -9.24 -11.82 -8.73
CA MET A 66 -8.52 -12.58 -9.76
C MET A 66 -8.96 -14.04 -9.83
N SER A 67 -9.25 -14.67 -8.68
CA SER A 67 -9.77 -16.03 -8.65
C SER A 67 -11.15 -16.13 -9.31
N LEU A 68 -12.04 -15.18 -9.00
CA LEU A 68 -13.38 -15.15 -9.57
C LEU A 68 -13.36 -14.86 -11.08
N GLU A 69 -12.49 -13.94 -11.51
CA GLU A 69 -12.30 -13.63 -12.92
C GLU A 69 -11.73 -14.84 -13.68
N SER A 70 -10.79 -15.57 -13.09
CA SER A 70 -10.24 -16.81 -13.65
C SER A 70 -11.32 -17.89 -13.78
N GLU A 71 -12.20 -18.04 -12.77
CA GLU A 71 -13.32 -18.98 -12.83
C GLU A 71 -14.34 -18.58 -13.92
N ASN A 72 -14.64 -17.28 -14.04
CA ASN A 72 -15.50 -16.78 -15.11
C ASN A 72 -14.88 -17.00 -16.49
N MET A 73 -13.58 -16.76 -16.64
CA MET A 73 -12.85 -17.03 -17.87
C MET A 73 -12.88 -18.51 -18.24
N TYR A 74 -12.68 -19.41 -17.27
CA TYR A 74 -12.79 -20.86 -17.48
C TYR A 74 -14.20 -21.26 -17.93
N ASN A 75 -15.24 -20.72 -17.28
CA ASN A 75 -16.63 -20.95 -17.68
C ASN A 75 -16.95 -20.34 -19.06
N SER A 76 -16.26 -19.28 -19.45
CA SER A 76 -16.40 -18.59 -20.74
C SER A 76 -15.54 -19.21 -21.85
N LEU A 77 -14.71 -20.21 -21.55
CA LEU A 77 -13.87 -20.85 -22.58
C LEU A 77 -14.76 -21.55 -23.60
N GLN A 78 -14.53 -21.25 -24.88
CA GLN A 78 -15.31 -21.83 -25.96
C GLN A 78 -15.20 -23.36 -26.01
N SER A 79 -14.10 -23.96 -25.55
CA SER A 79 -13.94 -25.42 -25.44
C SER A 79 -14.77 -26.03 -24.30
N GLU A 80 -14.98 -25.32 -23.20
CA GLU A 80 -15.78 -25.81 -22.08
C GLU A 80 -17.27 -25.67 -22.39
N ILE A 81 -17.66 -24.52 -22.97
CA ILE A 81 -19.01 -24.28 -23.49
C ILE A 81 -19.33 -25.30 -24.58
N ALA A 82 -18.40 -25.56 -25.49
CA ALA A 82 -18.49 -26.60 -26.49
C ALA A 82 -18.80 -27.98 -25.92
N ASP A 83 -18.13 -28.34 -24.84
CA ASP A 83 -18.26 -29.64 -24.20
C ASP A 83 -19.58 -29.74 -23.43
N LYS A 84 -20.00 -28.68 -22.72
CA LYS A 84 -21.33 -28.59 -22.07
C LYS A 84 -22.48 -28.63 -23.09
N VAL A 85 -22.36 -27.90 -24.18
CA VAL A 85 -23.40 -27.74 -25.21
C VAL A 85 -23.45 -28.95 -26.17
N ARG A 86 -22.41 -29.81 -26.19
CA ARG A 86 -22.45 -31.11 -26.87
C ARG A 86 -23.47 -32.08 -26.26
N ALA A 87 -23.74 -31.98 -24.95
CA ALA A 87 -24.77 -32.79 -24.30
C ALA A 87 -26.17 -32.49 -24.88
N ASP A 88 -26.40 -31.24 -25.30
CA ASP A 88 -27.63 -30.79 -25.97
C ASP A 88 -27.60 -31.02 -27.51
N GLY A 89 -26.61 -31.78 -28.02
CA GLY A 89 -26.53 -32.18 -29.44
C GLY A 89 -25.95 -31.13 -30.40
N LEU A 90 -25.53 -29.98 -29.88
CA LEU A 90 -24.97 -28.88 -30.66
C LEU A 90 -23.46 -29.07 -30.89
N ARG A 91 -22.97 -28.83 -32.12
CA ARG A 91 -21.57 -29.05 -32.55
C ARG A 91 -20.92 -27.74 -32.97
N LEU A 92 -19.66 -27.52 -32.58
CA LEU A 92 -18.92 -26.35 -33.07
C LEU A 92 -18.61 -26.49 -34.56
N GLN A 93 -19.04 -25.49 -35.30
CA GLN A 93 -18.60 -25.22 -36.66
C GLN A 93 -17.16 -24.70 -36.62
N ARG A 94 -16.18 -25.57 -36.91
CA ARG A 94 -14.74 -25.22 -37.02
C ARG A 94 -14.36 -24.62 -38.39
N GLY A 95 -15.32 -24.40 -39.28
CA GLY A 95 -15.11 -23.88 -40.64
C GLY A 95 -15.23 -22.36 -40.73
N LYS A 96 -14.59 -21.76 -41.75
CA LYS A 96 -14.76 -20.33 -42.07
C LYS A 96 -16.25 -19.97 -42.17
N PRO A 97 -16.67 -18.77 -41.68
CA PRO A 97 -18.05 -18.32 -41.81
C PRO A 97 -18.47 -18.37 -43.27
N LYS A 98 -19.57 -19.06 -43.57
CA LYS A 98 -20.13 -19.06 -44.92
C LYS A 98 -20.69 -17.67 -45.19
N LYS A 99 -20.08 -16.93 -46.12
CA LYS A 99 -20.68 -15.71 -46.66
C LYS A 99 -21.94 -16.14 -47.40
N ILE A 100 -23.09 -15.80 -46.83
CA ILE A 100 -24.37 -15.93 -47.52
C ILE A 100 -24.37 -14.83 -48.57
N VAL A 101 -24.04 -15.17 -49.81
CA VAL A 101 -24.30 -14.28 -50.93
C VAL A 101 -25.75 -14.55 -51.31
N VAL A 102 -26.60 -13.55 -51.06
CA VAL A 102 -27.97 -13.57 -51.57
C VAL A 102 -27.86 -13.19 -53.04
N ASP A 103 -27.88 -14.18 -53.92
CA ASP A 103 -28.14 -13.92 -55.33
C ASP A 103 -29.58 -13.42 -55.42
N ALA A 104 -29.72 -12.14 -55.79
CA ALA A 104 -31.00 -11.49 -56.00
C ALA A 104 -31.56 -11.86 -57.37
N GLU A 105 -31.64 -13.15 -57.70
CA GLU A 105 -32.16 -13.63 -58.98
C GLU A 105 -32.78 -15.02 -58.80
N ASP A 106 -33.86 -15.10 -58.04
CA ASP A 106 -34.90 -16.10 -58.31
C ASP A 106 -36.26 -15.53 -57.92
N GLY A 107 -36.85 -14.83 -58.88
CA GLY A 107 -38.03 -13.99 -58.69
C GLY A 107 -38.75 -13.70 -60.00
N ARG A 108 -39.12 -14.77 -60.72
CA ARG A 108 -40.00 -14.83 -61.91
C ARG A 108 -39.37 -14.56 -63.27
#